data_AF-A0A6J8AT36-F1
#
_entry.id   AF-A0A6J8AT36-F1
#
_cell.length_a   1.000
_cell.length_b   1.000
_cell.length_c   1.000
_cell.angle_alpha   90.00
_cell.angle_beta   90.00
_cell.angle_gamma   90.00
#
_symmetry.space_group_name_H-M   'P 1'
#
loop_
_entity.id
_entity.type
_entity.pdbx_description
1 polymer ?
#
loop_
_entity_poly.entity_id
_entity_poly.type
_entity_poly.pdbx_seq_one_letter_code
_entity_poly.pdbx_strand_id
1 'polypeptide(L)'
;MNNNTFVTAFLTRNDYNDAIVSERLVAPIVYLVILLLIGVPGNIFILVIYKNYNKHVYRKIIWIIAVVDLVFCLIGIPFNLGRMFNYYNFKSLSSCQIVAGILDSGIITSTHLLVLLTIHRFRQVCFPLKRQITLKNASYFIGICCAIGIALGIPQIAVLQPFAETDLGNNVTGYTCSVAWKNSPQAWKNYNTFLTFLFLSYSLVLFILYIMIGRTIHNQNKKRKLEFHSSHSGRSTIHSHKMTKIAITVSAVFAFSYLPLYLNEWATKGLDEKKLGLFTFSLLKIVQRSYLINHVANPFIYAIFDKRFRQQTANILTCKTIDTDHDKRPSETENSTQKPSTSTTVM
;
A
#
# COMPACT_ATOMS: atom_id res chain seq x y z
N MET A 1 -7.92 -62.93 28.52
CA MET A 1 -6.98 -62.49 27.48
C MET A 1 -7.39 -61.09 27.06
N ASN A 2 -6.68 -60.07 27.52
CA ASN A 2 -6.96 -58.67 27.22
C ASN A 2 -6.41 -58.33 25.83
N ASN A 3 -7.27 -58.28 24.82
CA ASN A 3 -6.92 -57.71 23.52
C ASN A 3 -6.89 -56.18 23.64
N ASN A 4 -5.80 -55.65 24.19
CA ASN A 4 -5.43 -54.26 24.00
C ASN A 4 -4.84 -54.12 22.59
N THR A 5 -5.71 -54.11 21.57
CA THR A 5 -5.36 -53.51 20.28
C THR A 5 -5.18 -52.02 20.51
N PHE A 6 -3.94 -51.60 20.79
CA PHE A 6 -3.51 -50.23 20.58
C PHE A 6 -3.65 -49.95 19.09
N VAL A 7 -4.81 -49.42 18.68
CA VAL A 7 -4.93 -48.74 17.40
C VAL A 7 -4.07 -47.50 17.53
N THR A 8 -2.83 -47.56 17.01
CA THR A 8 -2.07 -46.35 16.70
C THR A 8 -2.92 -45.55 15.73
N ALA A 9 -3.60 -44.51 16.23
CA ALA A 9 -4.33 -43.59 15.38
C ALA A 9 -3.33 -42.95 14.41
N PHE A 10 -3.38 -43.35 13.14
CA PHE A 10 -2.57 -42.71 12.12
C PHE A 10 -3.12 -41.30 11.91
N LEU A 11 -2.29 -40.29 12.19
CA LEU A 11 -2.64 -38.90 11.92
C LEU A 11 -2.89 -38.70 10.43
N THR A 12 -3.99 -38.04 10.10
CA THR A 12 -4.36 -37.63 8.75
C THR A 12 -3.73 -36.28 8.40
N ARG A 13 -3.74 -35.93 7.10
CA ARG A 13 -3.30 -34.59 6.64
C ARG A 13 -4.07 -33.45 7.32
N ASN A 14 -5.35 -33.67 7.63
CA ASN A 14 -6.17 -32.69 8.33
C ASN A 14 -5.70 -32.52 9.78
N ASP A 15 -5.34 -33.61 10.46
CA ASP A 15 -4.81 -33.54 11.83
C ASP A 15 -3.49 -32.74 11.87
N TYR A 16 -2.59 -32.94 10.90
CA TYR A 16 -1.38 -32.13 10.77
C TYR A 16 -1.68 -30.65 10.47
N ASN A 17 -2.68 -30.38 9.61
CA ASN A 17 -3.10 -29.01 9.29
C ASN A 17 -3.68 -28.31 10.51
N ASP A 18 -4.54 -28.99 11.26
CA ASP A 18 -5.20 -28.41 12.43
C ASP A 18 -4.19 -28.15 13.54
N ALA A 19 -3.25 -29.09 13.77
CA ALA A 19 -2.16 -28.91 14.72
C ALA A 19 -1.28 -27.70 14.41
N ILE A 20 -0.80 -27.54 13.17
CA ILE A 20 0.04 -26.38 12.83
C ILE A 20 -0.75 -25.07 12.91
N VAL A 21 -2.05 -25.09 12.58
CA VAL A 21 -2.91 -23.92 12.68
C VAL A 21 -3.10 -23.49 14.13
N SER A 22 -3.50 -24.41 15.01
CA SER A 22 -3.80 -24.14 16.42
C SER A 22 -2.56 -23.83 17.25
N GLU A 23 -1.43 -24.45 16.93
CA GLU A 23 -0.20 -24.23 17.69
C GLU A 23 0.56 -23.03 17.13
N ARG A 24 0.86 -23.02 15.83
CA ARG A 24 1.89 -22.14 15.26
C ARG A 24 1.37 -20.96 14.44
N LEU A 25 0.11 -20.97 14.00
CA LEU A 25 -0.41 -19.95 13.09
C LEU A 25 -1.46 -19.03 13.70
N VAL A 26 -1.88 -19.23 14.94
CA VAL A 26 -2.89 -18.38 15.60
C VAL A 26 -2.47 -16.90 15.59
N ALA A 27 -1.25 -16.59 16.03
CA ALA A 27 -0.75 -15.21 16.07
C ALA A 27 -0.72 -14.51 14.68
N PRO A 28 -0.11 -15.10 13.63
CA PRO A 28 -0.15 -14.49 12.30
C PRO A 28 -1.56 -14.43 11.70
N ILE A 29 -2.45 -15.38 11.99
CA ILE A 29 -3.86 -15.32 11.56
C ILE A 29 -4.57 -14.13 12.21
N VAL A 30 -4.45 -13.97 13.54
CA VAL A 30 -5.03 -12.84 14.28
C VAL A 30 -4.49 -11.51 13.74
N TYR A 31 -3.19 -11.42 13.49
CA TYR A 31 -2.58 -10.26 12.86
C TYR A 31 -3.23 -9.91 11.51
N LEU A 32 -3.41 -10.89 10.63
CA LEU A 32 -4.03 -10.67 9.32
C LEU A 32 -5.52 -10.28 9.44
N VAL A 33 -6.26 -10.87 10.37
CA VAL A 33 -7.66 -10.50 10.62
C VAL A 33 -7.76 -9.04 11.10
N ILE A 34 -6.88 -8.61 12.01
CA ILE A 34 -6.81 -7.21 12.46
C ILE A 34 -6.53 -6.28 11.27
N LEU A 35 -5.55 -6.63 10.42
CA LEU A 35 -5.25 -5.85 9.22
C LEU A 35 -6.44 -5.76 8.27
N LEU A 36 -7.21 -6.84 8.10
CA LEU A 36 -8.41 -6.86 7.26
C LEU A 36 -9.50 -5.92 7.81
N LEU A 37 -9.81 -6.05 9.10
CA LEU A 37 -10.85 -5.28 9.78
C LEU A 37 -10.57 -3.78 9.81
N ILE A 38 -9.30 -3.40 9.74
CA ILE A 38 -8.88 -1.99 9.69
C ILE A 38 -8.76 -1.51 8.25
N GLY A 39 -8.13 -2.30 7.39
CA GLY A 39 -7.76 -1.92 6.02
C GLY A 39 -8.96 -1.74 5.11
N VAL A 40 -9.93 -2.65 5.17
CA VAL A 40 -11.12 -2.58 4.30
C VAL A 40 -11.96 -1.32 4.61
N PRO A 41 -12.43 -1.09 5.85
CA PRO A 41 -13.22 0.10 6.15
C PRO A 41 -12.43 1.39 5.91
N GLY A 42 -11.17 1.43 6.34
CA GLY A 42 -10.33 2.62 6.21
C GLY A 42 -10.12 3.05 4.76
N ASN A 43 -9.81 2.12 3.86
CA ASN A 43 -9.66 2.43 2.44
C ASN A 43 -11.00 2.79 1.77
N ILE A 44 -12.11 2.17 2.18
CA ILE A 44 -13.46 2.58 1.73
C ILE A 44 -13.74 4.03 2.13
N PHE A 45 -13.44 4.45 3.36
CA PHE A 45 -13.61 5.84 3.79
C PHE A 45 -12.83 6.81 2.91
N ILE A 46 -11.58 6.50 2.55
CA ILE A 46 -10.78 7.33 1.63
C ILE A 46 -11.48 7.44 0.27
N LEU A 47 -11.94 6.31 -0.29
CA LEU A 47 -12.61 6.31 -1.60
C LEU A 47 -13.89 7.14 -1.59
N VAL A 48 -14.72 7.00 -0.55
CA VAL A 48 -15.98 7.76 -0.39
C VAL A 48 -15.70 9.25 -0.25
N ILE A 49 -14.79 9.62 0.66
CA ILE A 49 -14.47 11.04 0.93
C ILE A 49 -13.88 11.70 -0.30
N TYR A 50 -12.93 11.07 -1.00
CA TYR A 50 -12.23 11.69 -2.12
C TYR A 50 -12.89 11.49 -3.49
N LYS A 51 -13.99 10.73 -3.59
CA LYS A 51 -14.72 10.48 -4.85
C LYS A 51 -15.00 11.76 -5.63
N ASN A 52 -15.50 12.79 -4.94
CA ASN A 52 -15.90 14.07 -5.56
C ASN A 52 -14.78 15.13 -5.56
N TYR A 53 -13.65 14.87 -4.88
CA TYR A 53 -12.56 15.83 -4.73
C TYR A 53 -11.26 15.40 -5.42
N ASN A 54 -11.28 14.35 -6.23
CA ASN A 54 -10.12 13.88 -7.02
C ASN A 54 -9.73 14.82 -8.20
N LYS A 55 -10.29 16.05 -8.24
CA LYS A 55 -9.99 17.09 -9.26
C LYS A 55 -8.59 17.69 -9.15
N HIS A 56 -7.82 17.35 -8.11
CA HIS A 56 -6.40 17.68 -8.02
C HIS A 56 -5.53 16.43 -8.17
N VAL A 57 -4.40 16.56 -8.85
CA VAL A 57 -3.48 15.43 -9.12
C VAL A 57 -3.11 14.67 -7.85
N TYR A 58 -2.81 15.38 -6.76
CA TYR A 58 -2.55 14.77 -5.45
C TYR A 58 -3.66 13.84 -4.97
N ARG A 59 -4.90 14.37 -4.96
CA ARG A 59 -6.08 13.66 -4.46
C ARG A 59 -6.43 12.51 -5.40
N LYS A 60 -6.21 12.67 -6.71
CA LYS A 60 -6.34 11.58 -7.68
C LYS A 60 -5.36 10.44 -7.41
N ILE A 61 -4.08 10.74 -7.17
CA ILE A 61 -3.07 9.72 -6.85
C ILE A 61 -3.45 9.00 -5.54
N ILE A 62 -3.83 9.73 -4.49
CA ILE A 62 -4.29 9.13 -3.22
C ILE A 62 -5.52 8.23 -3.44
N TRP A 63 -6.49 8.71 -4.22
CA TRP A 63 -7.70 7.93 -4.51
C TRP A 63 -7.36 6.62 -5.22
N ILE A 64 -6.44 6.65 -6.20
CA ILE A 64 -5.98 5.43 -6.88
C ILE A 64 -5.17 4.51 -5.96
N ILE A 65 -4.32 5.06 -5.08
CA ILE A 65 -3.63 4.26 -4.05
C ILE A 65 -4.65 3.53 -3.18
N ALA A 66 -5.70 4.20 -2.72
CA ALA A 66 -6.76 3.57 -1.93
C ALA A 66 -7.54 2.49 -2.70
N VAL A 67 -7.71 2.62 -4.03
CA VAL A 67 -8.29 1.54 -4.86
C VAL A 67 -7.38 0.32 -4.85
N VAL A 68 -6.08 0.51 -5.11
CA VAL A 68 -5.10 -0.59 -5.13
C VAL A 68 -5.05 -1.26 -3.75
N ASP A 69 -4.93 -0.48 -2.68
CA ASP A 69 -4.88 -0.98 -1.30
C ASP A 69 -6.15 -1.72 -0.90
N LEU A 70 -7.34 -1.25 -1.32
CA LEU A 70 -8.59 -1.96 -1.06
C LEU A 70 -8.64 -3.31 -1.77
N VAL A 71 -8.15 -3.38 -3.01
CA VAL A 71 -8.01 -4.66 -3.74
C VAL A 71 -7.08 -5.61 -2.98
N PHE A 72 -5.96 -5.12 -2.43
CA PHE A 72 -5.09 -5.93 -1.56
C PHE A 72 -5.79 -6.41 -0.29
N CYS A 73 -6.55 -5.53 0.34
CA CYS A 73 -7.26 -5.89 1.55
C CYS A 73 -8.34 -6.95 1.26
N LEU A 74 -9.05 -6.85 0.13
CA LEU A 74 -10.15 -7.76 -0.22
C LEU A 74 -9.69 -9.08 -0.86
N ILE A 75 -8.54 -9.11 -1.51
CA ILE A 75 -8.04 -10.31 -2.21
C ILE A 75 -6.80 -10.87 -1.51
N GLY A 76 -5.82 -10.02 -1.23
CA GLY A 76 -4.51 -10.44 -0.71
C GLY A 76 -4.52 -10.92 0.72
N ILE A 77 -5.20 -10.21 1.62
CA ILE A 77 -5.31 -10.65 3.02
C ILE A 77 -6.11 -11.95 3.13
N PRO A 78 -7.31 -12.09 2.52
CA PRO A 78 -8.05 -13.35 2.52
C PRO A 78 -7.29 -14.51 1.88
N PHE A 79 -6.53 -14.27 0.80
CA PHE A 79 -5.68 -15.31 0.22
C PHE A 79 -4.58 -15.79 1.18
N ASN A 80 -3.93 -14.86 1.88
CA ASN A 80 -2.94 -15.22 2.91
C ASN A 80 -3.57 -15.99 4.08
N LEU A 81 -4.78 -15.60 4.52
CA LEU A 81 -5.54 -16.33 5.52
C LEU A 81 -5.92 -17.73 5.04
N GLY A 82 -6.43 -17.87 3.82
CA GLY A 82 -6.76 -19.15 3.21
C GLY A 82 -5.56 -20.09 3.13
N ARG A 83 -4.36 -19.56 2.82
CA ARG A 83 -3.09 -20.30 2.87
C ARG A 83 -2.69 -20.73 4.27
N MET A 84 -3.03 -19.96 5.31
CA MET A 84 -2.71 -20.34 6.70
C MET A 84 -3.69 -21.38 7.23
N PHE A 85 -5.00 -21.17 7.05
CA PHE A 85 -6.01 -22.13 7.49
C PHE A 85 -5.91 -23.48 6.76
N ASN A 86 -5.39 -23.48 5.53
CA ASN A 86 -5.17 -24.69 4.74
C ASN A 86 -3.67 -24.92 4.48
N TYR A 87 -2.82 -24.70 5.49
CA TYR A 87 -1.37 -24.79 5.34
C TYR A 87 -0.90 -26.06 4.62
N TYR A 88 -1.43 -27.24 5.01
CA TYR A 88 -1.14 -28.52 4.35
C TYR A 88 -2.24 -29.01 3.40
N ASN A 89 -3.32 -28.24 3.25
CA ASN A 89 -4.51 -28.60 2.48
C ASN A 89 -4.66 -27.79 1.17
N PHE A 90 -3.69 -26.96 0.81
CA PHE A 90 -3.79 -26.04 -0.31
C PHE A 90 -3.48 -26.71 -1.66
N LYS A 91 -4.51 -27.17 -2.36
CA LYS A 91 -4.36 -27.89 -3.65
C LYS A 91 -4.62 -27.05 -4.92
N SER A 92 -5.24 -25.88 -4.78
CA SER A 92 -5.66 -25.09 -5.95
C SER A 92 -4.47 -24.43 -6.66
N LEU A 93 -4.12 -24.92 -7.85
CA LEU A 93 -3.08 -24.36 -8.71
C LEU A 93 -3.42 -22.94 -9.14
N SER A 94 -4.61 -22.75 -9.70
CA SER A 94 -5.05 -21.46 -10.22
C SER A 94 -5.09 -20.39 -9.14
N SER A 95 -5.60 -20.71 -7.94
CA SER A 95 -5.61 -19.76 -6.83
C SER A 95 -4.20 -19.42 -6.36
N CYS A 96 -3.29 -20.41 -6.30
CA CYS A 96 -1.91 -20.18 -5.87
C CYS A 96 -1.15 -19.25 -6.83
N GLN A 97 -1.24 -19.52 -8.14
CA GLN A 97 -0.49 -18.81 -9.17
C GLN A 97 -1.07 -17.44 -9.49
N ILE A 98 -2.37 -17.37 -9.79
CA ILE A 98 -3.02 -16.14 -10.28
C ILE A 98 -3.04 -15.09 -9.17
N VAL A 99 -3.42 -15.50 -7.95
CA VAL A 99 -3.48 -14.54 -6.85
C VAL A 99 -2.09 -14.06 -6.48
N ALA A 100 -1.06 -14.93 -6.47
CA ALA A 100 0.31 -14.48 -6.24
C ALA A 100 0.78 -13.43 -7.26
N GLY A 101 0.49 -13.64 -8.56
CA GLY A 101 0.77 -12.65 -9.59
C GLY A 101 0.06 -11.32 -9.36
N ILE A 102 -1.24 -11.35 -9.02
CA ILE A 102 -2.02 -10.14 -8.71
C ILE A 102 -1.41 -9.39 -7.52
N LEU A 103 -0.97 -10.11 -6.48
CA LEU A 103 -0.37 -9.51 -5.29
C LEU A 103 1.00 -8.91 -5.57
N ASP A 104 1.86 -9.56 -6.34
CA ASP A 104 3.15 -8.96 -6.68
C ASP A 104 2.96 -7.75 -7.61
N SER A 105 2.09 -7.85 -8.60
CA SER A 105 1.77 -6.73 -9.50
C SER A 105 1.28 -5.51 -8.73
N GLY A 106 0.37 -5.71 -7.79
CA GLY A 106 -0.20 -4.61 -7.04
C GLY A 106 0.77 -4.00 -6.01
N ILE A 107 1.69 -4.78 -5.43
CA ILE A 107 2.78 -4.28 -4.57
C ILE A 107 3.65 -3.31 -5.38
N ILE A 108 4.05 -3.74 -6.58
CA ILE A 108 4.89 -2.95 -7.48
C ILE A 108 4.14 -1.69 -7.93
N THR A 109 2.87 -1.82 -8.34
CA THR A 109 2.02 -0.68 -8.73
C THR A 109 1.85 0.30 -7.58
N SER A 110 1.54 -0.16 -6.36
CA SER A 110 1.43 0.72 -5.19
C SER A 110 2.72 1.51 -4.97
N THR A 111 3.88 0.86 -5.10
CA THR A 111 5.19 1.51 -4.94
C THR A 111 5.45 2.55 -6.03
N HIS A 112 5.12 2.25 -7.29
CA HIS A 112 5.19 3.21 -8.38
C HIS A 112 4.32 4.45 -8.12
N LEU A 113 3.11 4.26 -7.58
CA LEU A 113 2.21 5.37 -7.25
C LEU A 113 2.79 6.24 -6.12
N LEU A 114 3.49 5.67 -5.15
CA LEU A 114 4.22 6.42 -4.12
C LEU A 114 5.37 7.26 -4.71
N VAL A 115 6.12 6.69 -5.64
CA VAL A 115 7.16 7.44 -6.36
C VAL A 115 6.55 8.57 -7.18
N LEU A 116 5.45 8.32 -7.91
CA LEU A 116 4.73 9.34 -8.68
C LEU A 116 4.18 10.45 -7.78
N LEU A 117 3.61 10.09 -6.63
CA LEU A 117 3.18 11.03 -5.60
C LEU A 117 4.33 11.94 -5.15
N THR A 118 5.49 11.33 -4.90
CA THR A 118 6.71 12.03 -4.45
C THR A 118 7.26 12.94 -5.54
N ILE A 119 7.33 12.49 -6.80
CA ILE A 119 7.72 13.31 -7.95
C ILE A 119 6.79 14.52 -8.08
N HIS A 120 5.48 14.32 -7.94
CA HIS A 120 4.54 15.42 -7.95
C HIS A 120 4.83 16.42 -6.81
N ARG A 121 5.10 15.94 -5.58
CA ARG A 121 5.48 16.81 -4.45
C ARG A 121 6.76 17.57 -4.74
N PHE A 122 7.78 16.88 -5.23
CA PHE A 122 9.06 17.44 -5.62
C PHE A 122 8.89 18.60 -6.61
N ARG A 123 8.10 18.43 -7.67
CA ARG A 123 7.84 19.50 -8.64
C ARG A 123 7.13 20.71 -8.01
N GLN A 124 6.12 20.47 -7.18
CA GLN A 124 5.37 21.54 -6.53
C GLN A 124 6.21 22.35 -5.54
N VAL A 125 7.13 21.71 -4.83
CA VAL A 125 7.95 22.35 -3.80
C VAL A 125 9.22 22.96 -4.38
N CYS A 126 9.95 22.20 -5.21
CA CYS A 126 11.25 22.60 -5.75
C CYS A 126 11.14 23.48 -7.00
N PHE A 127 10.04 23.37 -7.77
CA PHE A 127 9.83 24.12 -9.00
C PHE A 127 8.41 24.70 -9.12
N PRO A 128 7.97 25.54 -8.16
CA PRO A 128 6.59 26.05 -8.13
C PRO A 128 6.20 26.85 -9.38
N LEU A 129 7.15 27.56 -10.01
CA LEU A 129 6.92 28.40 -11.19
C LEU A 129 6.99 27.65 -12.53
N LYS A 130 7.44 26.39 -12.53
CA LYS A 130 7.49 25.58 -13.77
C LYS A 130 6.12 24.95 -14.05
N ARG A 131 5.93 24.47 -15.28
CA ARG A 131 4.72 23.73 -15.68
C ARG A 131 4.48 22.54 -14.74
N GLN A 132 3.33 22.52 -14.08
CA GLN A 132 2.97 21.46 -13.14
C GLN A 132 2.35 20.26 -13.88
N ILE A 133 2.34 19.10 -13.23
CA ILE A 133 1.69 17.90 -13.77
C ILE A 133 0.18 18.19 -13.85
N THR A 134 -0.41 17.97 -15.01
CA THR A 134 -1.85 18.11 -15.23
C THR A 134 -2.59 16.81 -14.86
N LEU A 135 -3.91 16.87 -14.66
CA LEU A 135 -4.72 15.67 -14.42
C LEU A 135 -4.62 14.64 -15.56
N LYS A 136 -4.57 15.10 -16.81
CA LYS A 136 -4.39 14.23 -17.99
C LYS A 136 -3.06 13.49 -17.92
N ASN A 137 -1.96 14.21 -17.69
CA ASN A 137 -0.63 13.61 -17.58
C ASN A 137 -0.52 12.68 -16.38
N ALA A 138 -1.12 13.04 -15.23
CA ALA A 138 -1.16 12.16 -14.06
C ALA A 138 -1.89 10.84 -14.37
N SER A 139 -3.03 10.91 -15.08
CA SER A 139 -3.79 9.71 -15.48
C SER A 139 -2.97 8.81 -16.41
N TYR A 140 -2.26 9.42 -17.36
CA TYR A 140 -1.35 8.72 -18.24
C TYR A 140 -0.21 8.02 -17.47
N PHE A 141 0.47 8.73 -16.56
CA PHE A 141 1.53 8.13 -15.74
C PHE A 141 1.01 7.03 -14.81
N ILE A 142 -0.19 7.18 -14.24
CA ILE A 142 -0.84 6.11 -13.45
C ILE A 142 -1.05 4.87 -14.32
N GLY A 143 -1.54 5.01 -15.55
CA GLY A 143 -1.70 3.91 -16.49
C GLY A 143 -0.38 3.17 -16.76
N ILE A 144 0.71 3.92 -16.97
CA ILE A 144 2.06 3.35 -17.12
C ILE A 144 2.50 2.60 -15.86
N CYS A 145 2.33 3.19 -14.68
CA CYS A 145 2.68 2.55 -13.40
C CYS A 145 1.95 1.22 -13.19
N CYS A 146 0.66 1.16 -13.57
CA CYS A 146 -0.13 -0.07 -13.54
C CYS A 146 0.38 -1.09 -14.56
N ALA A 147 0.59 -0.69 -15.81
CA ALA A 147 1.04 -1.60 -16.87
C ALA A 147 2.42 -2.22 -16.57
N ILE A 148 3.37 -1.41 -16.11
CA ILE A 148 4.70 -1.90 -15.72
C ILE A 148 4.59 -2.78 -14.47
N GLY A 149 3.77 -2.39 -13.48
CA GLY A 149 3.57 -3.22 -12.28
C GLY A 149 3.00 -4.60 -12.61
N ILE A 150 2.01 -4.66 -13.51
CA ILE A 150 1.46 -5.92 -14.01
C ILE A 150 2.57 -6.74 -14.68
N ALA A 151 3.29 -6.16 -15.63
CA ALA A 151 4.35 -6.85 -16.37
C ALA A 151 5.43 -7.44 -15.44
N LEU A 152 5.84 -6.70 -14.40
CA LEU A 152 6.86 -7.13 -13.44
C LEU A 152 6.35 -8.17 -12.43
N GLY A 153 5.04 -8.26 -12.21
CA GLY A 153 4.42 -9.28 -11.35
C GLY A 153 4.12 -10.61 -12.05
N ILE A 154 4.04 -10.63 -13.39
CA ILE A 154 3.78 -11.86 -14.17
C ILE A 154 4.73 -13.02 -13.83
N PRO A 155 6.07 -12.81 -13.71
CA PRO A 155 6.98 -13.91 -13.40
C PRO A 155 6.61 -14.69 -12.13
N GLN A 156 5.97 -14.05 -11.15
CA GLN A 156 5.54 -14.69 -9.90
C GLN A 156 4.53 -15.83 -10.14
N ILE A 157 3.72 -15.74 -11.21
CA ILE A 157 2.75 -16.78 -11.61
C ILE A 157 3.47 -18.10 -11.93
N ALA A 158 4.66 -18.02 -12.53
CA ALA A 158 5.46 -19.20 -12.87
C ALA A 158 6.21 -19.78 -11.67
N VAL A 159 6.48 -18.95 -10.66
CA VAL A 159 7.39 -19.30 -9.56
C VAL A 159 6.67 -19.91 -8.36
N LEU A 160 5.45 -19.44 -8.03
CA LEU A 160 4.66 -19.97 -6.93
C LEU A 160 3.73 -21.09 -7.43
N GLN A 161 3.85 -22.30 -6.91
CA GLN A 161 3.04 -23.44 -7.32
C GLN A 161 2.66 -24.30 -6.11
N PRO A 162 1.52 -25.03 -6.13
CA PRO A 162 1.23 -26.04 -5.13
C PRO A 162 2.37 -27.06 -5.10
N PHE A 163 2.98 -27.20 -3.93
CA PHE A 163 4.07 -28.12 -3.69
C PHE A 163 3.58 -29.26 -2.81
N ALA A 164 3.83 -30.50 -3.25
CA ALA A 164 3.58 -31.68 -2.46
C ALA A 164 4.70 -31.82 -1.43
N GLU A 165 4.37 -31.55 -0.17
CA GLU A 165 5.24 -31.79 0.94
C GLU A 165 5.15 -33.26 1.34
N THR A 166 6.11 -34.04 0.86
CA THR A 166 6.19 -35.48 1.12
C THR A 166 6.66 -35.73 2.55
N ASP A 167 5.93 -36.60 3.25
CA ASP A 167 6.21 -37.07 4.61
C ASP A 167 6.16 -35.97 5.69
N LEU A 168 4.94 -35.60 6.07
CA LEU A 168 4.64 -34.85 7.29
C LEU A 168 4.89 -35.68 8.57
N GLY A 169 5.22 -36.97 8.41
CA GLY A 169 5.14 -38.03 9.40
C GLY A 169 4.17 -39.11 8.93
N ASN A 170 4.48 -40.37 9.22
CA ASN A 170 3.66 -41.54 8.91
C ASN A 170 3.26 -41.65 7.41
N ASN A 171 4.14 -41.25 6.49
CA ASN A 171 3.91 -41.35 5.04
C ASN A 171 2.72 -40.50 4.53
N VAL A 172 2.37 -39.44 5.26
CA VAL A 172 1.30 -38.51 4.87
C VAL A 172 1.87 -37.38 4.02
N THR A 173 1.24 -37.13 2.86
CA THR A 173 1.62 -36.04 1.95
C THR A 173 0.74 -34.80 2.16
N GLY A 174 1.36 -33.66 2.46
CA GLY A 174 0.75 -32.34 2.51
C GLY A 174 0.81 -31.61 1.17
N TYR A 175 -0.05 -30.61 0.96
CA TYR A 175 0.01 -29.71 -0.17
C TYR A 175 0.01 -28.27 0.32
N THR A 176 1.08 -27.54 0.01
CA THR A 176 1.24 -26.14 0.40
C THR A 176 1.34 -25.27 -0.85
N CYS A 177 0.80 -24.05 -0.81
CA CYS A 177 1.10 -23.06 -1.86
C CYS A 177 2.41 -22.36 -1.48
N SER A 178 3.52 -22.88 -1.99
CA SER A 178 4.85 -22.38 -1.71
C SER A 178 5.66 -22.23 -2.99
N VAL A 179 6.88 -21.72 -2.88
CA VAL A 179 7.80 -21.68 -4.02
C VAL A 179 8.15 -23.11 -4.40
N ALA A 180 8.17 -23.42 -5.70
CA ALA A 180 8.61 -24.72 -6.22
C ALA A 180 10.15 -24.84 -6.18
N TRP A 181 10.75 -24.73 -4.99
CA TRP A 181 12.22 -24.73 -4.80
C TRP A 181 12.90 -25.96 -5.40
N LYS A 182 12.22 -27.13 -5.44
CA LYS A 182 12.78 -28.35 -6.04
C LYS A 182 12.79 -28.33 -7.57
N ASN A 183 11.85 -27.62 -8.20
CA ASN A 183 11.73 -27.61 -9.66
C ASN A 183 12.56 -26.49 -10.30
N SER A 184 12.73 -25.34 -9.63
CA SER A 184 13.47 -24.19 -10.18
C SER A 184 14.05 -23.28 -9.08
N PRO A 185 15.01 -23.76 -8.26
CA PRO A 185 15.57 -23.00 -7.14
C PRO A 185 16.26 -21.71 -7.61
N GLN A 186 16.91 -21.75 -8.78
CA GLN A 186 17.61 -20.59 -9.34
C GLN A 186 16.63 -19.51 -9.83
N ALA A 187 15.48 -19.88 -10.39
CA ALA A 187 14.49 -18.92 -10.89
C ALA A 187 13.89 -18.09 -9.74
N TRP A 188 13.47 -18.76 -8.65
CA TRP A 188 13.02 -18.05 -7.45
C TRP A 188 14.11 -17.16 -6.86
N LYS A 189 15.33 -17.69 -6.69
CA LYS A 189 16.45 -16.90 -6.14
C LYS A 189 16.71 -15.66 -6.98
N ASN A 190 16.73 -15.78 -8.30
CA ASN A 190 16.92 -14.67 -9.22
C ASN A 190 15.79 -13.64 -9.10
N TYR A 191 14.53 -14.11 -9.08
CA TYR A 191 13.37 -13.23 -8.99
C TYR A 191 13.31 -12.48 -7.65
N ASN A 192 13.50 -13.18 -6.53
CA ASN A 192 13.50 -12.55 -5.22
C ASN A 192 14.68 -11.58 -5.03
N THR A 193 15.85 -11.91 -5.59
CA THR A 193 16.99 -10.99 -5.66
C THR A 193 16.65 -9.73 -6.47
N PHE A 194 15.99 -9.91 -7.63
CA PHE A 194 15.51 -8.80 -8.44
C PHE A 194 14.53 -7.91 -7.68
N LEU A 195 13.53 -8.48 -6.99
CA LEU A 195 12.59 -7.72 -6.16
C LEU A 195 13.28 -6.96 -5.02
N THR A 196 14.30 -7.56 -4.40
CA THR A 196 15.11 -6.90 -3.38
C THR A 196 15.84 -5.68 -3.95
N PHE A 197 16.49 -5.81 -5.11
CA PHE A 197 17.14 -4.68 -5.78
C PHE A 197 16.14 -3.62 -6.22
N LEU A 198 14.97 -4.02 -6.68
CA LEU A 198 13.89 -3.11 -7.06
C LEU A 198 13.43 -2.29 -5.85
N PHE A 199 13.19 -2.92 -4.70
CA PHE A 199 12.88 -2.24 -3.43
C PHE A 199 13.96 -1.25 -3.00
N LEU A 200 15.24 -1.65 -3.05
CA LEU A 200 16.35 -0.77 -2.72
C LEU A 200 16.43 0.43 -3.69
N SER A 201 16.18 0.21 -4.97
CA SER A 201 16.16 1.29 -5.98
C SER A 201 15.05 2.29 -5.71
N TYR A 202 13.83 1.85 -5.37
CA TYR A 202 12.74 2.75 -5.02
C TYR A 202 13.04 3.53 -3.74
N SER A 203 13.58 2.86 -2.73
CA SER A 203 13.98 3.48 -1.46
C SER A 203 15.02 4.57 -1.68
N LEU A 204 16.01 4.33 -2.55
CA LEU A 204 17.03 5.29 -2.94
C LEU A 204 16.43 6.51 -3.67
N VAL A 205 15.57 6.28 -4.66
CA VAL A 205 14.88 7.37 -5.39
C VAL A 205 14.06 8.23 -4.43
N LEU A 206 13.27 7.62 -3.56
CA LEU A 206 12.49 8.33 -2.55
C LEU A 206 13.38 9.13 -1.61
N PHE A 207 14.47 8.53 -1.11
CA PHE A 207 15.44 9.19 -0.24
C PHE A 207 16.01 10.45 -0.89
N ILE A 208 16.52 10.35 -2.13
CA ILE A 208 17.08 11.48 -2.88
C ILE A 208 16.02 12.59 -3.05
N LEU A 209 14.81 12.25 -3.50
CA LEU A 209 13.75 13.23 -3.70
C LEU A 209 13.38 13.93 -2.39
N TYR A 210 13.29 13.20 -1.27
CA TYR A 210 12.97 13.79 0.02
C TYR A 210 14.07 14.68 0.58
N ILE A 211 15.35 14.35 0.37
CA ILE A 211 16.46 15.25 0.70
C ILE A 211 16.35 16.56 -0.08
N MET A 212 16.08 16.50 -1.38
CA MET A 212 15.91 17.70 -2.21
C MET A 212 14.71 18.54 -1.75
N ILE A 213 13.56 17.90 -1.51
CA ILE A 213 12.36 18.56 -0.99
C ILE A 213 12.65 19.22 0.36
N GLY A 214 13.28 18.49 1.29
CA GLY A 214 13.60 18.98 2.63
C GLY A 214 14.53 20.19 2.61
N ARG A 215 15.57 20.16 1.76
CA ARG A 215 16.48 21.30 1.55
C ARG A 215 15.74 22.52 1.02
N THR A 216 14.85 22.35 0.04
CA THR A 216 14.05 23.46 -0.47
C THR A 216 13.12 24.05 0.60
N ILE A 217 12.42 23.21 1.37
CA ILE A 217 11.53 23.67 2.45
C ILE A 217 12.33 24.43 3.51
N HIS A 218 13.50 23.92 3.90
CA HIS A 218 14.38 24.59 4.86
C HIS A 218 14.79 25.98 4.37
N ASN A 219 15.24 26.08 3.12
CA ASN A 219 15.63 27.36 2.52
C ASN A 219 14.46 28.35 2.41
N GLN A 220 13.26 27.87 2.02
CA GLN A 220 12.04 28.69 1.99
C GLN A 220 11.70 29.22 3.39
N ASN A 221 11.77 28.38 4.42
CA ASN A 221 11.49 28.79 5.79
C ASN A 221 12.55 29.77 6.33
N LYS A 222 13.83 29.58 5.97
CA LYS A 222 14.91 30.52 6.30
C LYS A 222 14.65 31.90 5.69
N LYS A 223 14.32 31.97 4.39
CA LYS A 223 13.97 33.24 3.72
C LYS A 223 12.76 33.92 4.34
N ARG A 224 11.67 33.18 4.62
CA ARG A 224 10.46 33.72 5.27
C ARG A 224 10.71 34.28 6.67
N LYS A 225 11.66 33.71 7.44
CA LYS A 225 12.04 34.26 8.75
C LYS A 225 12.83 35.57 8.63
N LEU A 226 13.58 35.75 7.54
CA LEU A 226 14.35 36.96 7.28
C LEU A 226 13.47 38.09 6.70
N GLU A 227 12.46 37.75 5.89
CA GLU A 227 11.58 38.69 5.19
C GLU A 227 10.31 39.04 6.01
N PHE A 228 10.43 39.45 7.28
CA PHE A 228 9.33 39.58 8.25
C PHE A 228 8.13 40.49 7.85
N HIS A 229 8.16 41.19 6.70
CA HIS A 229 7.06 42.01 6.22
C HIS A 229 6.48 41.49 4.89
N SER A 230 5.16 41.30 4.89
CA SER A 230 4.27 40.94 3.76
C SER A 230 4.16 39.44 3.40
N SER A 231 3.05 38.79 3.78
CA SER A 231 2.73 37.48 3.19
C SER A 231 1.24 37.20 3.13
N HIS A 232 0.63 37.60 2.00
CA HIS A 232 -0.65 37.05 1.55
C HIS A 232 -0.50 35.65 0.89
N SER A 233 0.73 35.16 0.66
CA SER A 233 1.00 33.87 -0.03
C SER A 233 1.23 32.66 0.90
N GLY A 234 1.27 32.84 2.22
CA GLY A 234 1.64 31.79 3.18
C GLY A 234 0.72 30.57 3.22
N ARG A 235 -0.58 30.72 2.90
CA ARG A 235 -1.58 29.65 3.01
C ARG A 235 -1.35 28.50 2.01
N SER A 236 -0.95 28.83 0.78
CA SER A 236 -0.66 27.84 -0.27
C SER A 236 0.59 27.00 0.07
N THR A 237 1.65 27.66 0.54
CA THR A 237 2.91 27.02 0.95
C THR A 237 2.71 26.08 2.15
N ILE A 238 1.96 26.51 3.16
CA ILE A 238 1.63 25.68 4.34
C ILE A 238 0.84 24.42 3.93
N HIS A 239 -0.11 24.55 3.00
CA HIS A 239 -0.87 23.41 2.51
C HIS A 239 0.02 22.42 1.74
N SER A 240 0.94 22.93 0.91
CA SER A 240 1.91 22.12 0.18
C SER A 240 2.85 21.34 1.12
N HIS A 241 3.39 21.98 2.16
CA HIS A 241 4.26 21.32 3.16
C HIS A 241 3.52 20.19 3.91
N LYS A 242 2.24 20.37 4.24
CA LYS A 242 1.42 19.32 4.86
C LYS A 242 1.27 18.09 3.95
N MET A 243 0.96 18.31 2.67
CA MET A 243 0.87 17.22 1.68
C MET A 243 2.20 16.49 1.49
N THR A 244 3.31 17.21 1.57
CA THR A 244 4.66 16.63 1.55
C THR A 244 4.92 15.79 2.79
N LYS A 245 4.52 16.25 3.98
CA LYS A 245 4.64 15.46 5.22
C LYS A 245 3.87 14.14 5.11
N ILE A 246 2.67 14.17 4.55
CA ILE A 246 1.90 12.96 4.25
C ILE A 246 2.68 12.03 3.33
N ALA A 247 3.19 12.53 2.20
CA ALA A 247 3.97 11.71 1.27
C ALA A 247 5.18 11.06 1.96
N ILE A 248 5.95 11.83 2.74
CA ILE A 248 7.08 11.32 3.54
C ILE A 248 6.62 10.19 4.47
N THR A 249 5.53 10.39 5.22
CA THR A 249 5.05 9.37 6.16
C THR A 249 4.61 8.10 5.45
N VAL A 250 3.85 8.21 4.35
CA VAL A 250 3.45 7.02 3.58
C VAL A 250 4.67 6.27 3.03
N SER A 251 5.67 6.99 2.49
CA SER A 251 6.91 6.37 2.02
C SER A 251 7.75 5.76 3.14
N ALA A 252 7.73 6.33 4.35
CA ALA A 252 8.40 5.74 5.50
C ALA A 252 7.72 4.43 5.91
N VAL A 253 6.39 4.39 5.93
CA VAL A 253 5.64 3.15 6.18
C VAL A 253 6.00 2.09 5.15
N PHE A 254 6.05 2.44 3.87
CA PHE A 254 6.55 1.55 2.82
C PHE A 254 7.95 1.00 3.16
N ALA A 255 8.93 1.86 3.46
CA ALA A 255 10.28 1.39 3.75
C ALA A 255 10.31 0.41 4.95
N PHE A 256 9.64 0.75 6.05
CA PHE A 256 9.63 -0.07 7.26
C PHE A 256 8.76 -1.33 7.16
N SER A 257 7.71 -1.33 6.35
CA SER A 257 6.85 -2.51 6.18
C SER A 257 7.49 -3.55 5.25
N TYR A 258 8.25 -3.12 4.25
CA TYR A 258 8.89 -4.02 3.28
C TYR A 258 10.29 -4.49 3.69
N LEU A 259 11.03 -3.69 4.46
CA LEU A 259 12.37 -4.05 4.91
C LEU A 259 12.43 -5.41 5.65
N PRO A 260 11.52 -5.72 6.61
CA PRO A 260 11.57 -6.99 7.32
C PRO A 260 11.36 -8.21 6.42
N LEU A 261 10.51 -8.10 5.40
CA LEU A 261 10.30 -9.16 4.39
C LEU A 261 11.63 -9.50 3.70
N TYR A 262 12.29 -8.49 3.12
CA TYR A 262 13.53 -8.72 2.37
C TYR A 262 14.68 -9.13 3.28
N LEU A 263 14.80 -8.58 4.49
CA LEU A 263 15.82 -9.03 5.45
C LEU A 263 15.59 -10.49 5.88
N ASN A 264 14.34 -10.89 6.07
CA ASN A 264 14.01 -12.26 6.47
C ASN A 264 14.45 -13.28 5.43
N GLU A 265 14.21 -13.02 4.14
CA GLU A 265 14.65 -13.91 3.06
C GLU A 265 16.17 -14.19 3.07
N TRP A 266 16.97 -13.19 3.48
CA TRP A 266 18.42 -13.37 3.66
C TRP A 266 18.76 -14.07 4.97
N ALA A 267 18.10 -13.70 6.06
CA ALA A 267 18.37 -14.22 7.40
C ALA A 267 17.96 -15.68 7.59
N THR A 268 16.92 -16.15 6.87
CA THR A 268 16.37 -17.51 7.01
C THR A 268 16.94 -18.49 5.99
N LYS A 269 17.92 -18.07 5.20
CA LYS A 269 18.53 -18.91 4.18
C LYS A 269 19.22 -20.13 4.82
N GLY A 270 18.76 -21.33 4.47
CA GLY A 270 19.29 -22.58 4.99
C GLY A 270 18.73 -23.00 6.36
N LEU A 271 17.78 -22.22 6.92
CA LEU A 271 17.05 -22.64 8.11
C LEU A 271 15.95 -23.63 7.72
N ASP A 272 15.85 -24.72 8.49
CA ASP A 272 14.70 -25.61 8.44
C ASP A 272 13.59 -25.05 9.32
N GLU A 273 12.57 -24.44 8.68
CA GLU A 273 11.46 -23.81 9.40
C GLU A 273 10.72 -24.78 10.34
N LYS A 274 10.78 -26.09 10.09
CA LYS A 274 10.11 -27.10 10.93
C LYS A 274 10.73 -27.20 12.31
N LYS A 275 12.04 -26.97 12.40
CA LYS A 275 12.83 -27.03 13.65
C LYS A 275 12.74 -25.76 14.48
N LEU A 276 12.15 -24.69 13.95
CA LEU A 276 11.96 -23.45 14.69
C LEU A 276 10.99 -23.67 15.86
N GLY A 277 11.29 -23.07 17.00
CA GLY A 277 10.37 -23.00 18.12
C GLY A 277 9.08 -22.24 17.77
N LEU A 278 8.03 -22.51 18.54
CA LEU A 278 6.68 -21.98 18.35
C LEU A 278 6.64 -20.47 18.09
N PHE A 279 7.27 -19.71 19.01
CA PHE A 279 7.31 -18.25 18.96
C PHE A 279 8.05 -17.76 17.71
N THR A 280 9.23 -18.32 17.42
CA THR A 280 10.06 -17.91 16.30
C THR A 280 9.38 -18.17 14.96
N PHE A 281 8.73 -19.33 14.80
CA PHE A 281 7.96 -19.64 13.59
C PHE A 281 6.80 -18.66 13.41
N SER A 282 6.04 -18.41 14.47
CA SER A 282 4.91 -17.46 14.44
C SER A 282 5.37 -16.05 14.05
N LEU A 283 6.44 -15.57 14.68
CA LEU A 283 7.02 -14.26 14.42
C LEU A 283 7.53 -14.16 12.97
N LEU A 284 8.20 -15.19 12.48
CA LEU A 284 8.67 -15.26 11.09
C LEU A 284 7.51 -15.17 10.10
N LYS A 285 6.38 -15.84 10.36
CA LYS A 285 5.19 -15.73 9.49
C LYS A 285 4.56 -14.34 9.51
N ILE A 286 4.64 -13.60 10.62
CA ILE A 286 4.24 -12.19 10.70
C ILE A 286 5.20 -11.30 9.92
N VAL A 287 6.51 -11.47 10.13
CA VAL A 287 7.58 -10.70 9.46
C VAL A 287 7.52 -10.87 7.94
N GLN A 288 7.33 -12.09 7.45
CA GLN A 288 7.11 -12.38 6.02
C GLN A 288 5.87 -11.69 5.43
N ARG A 289 5.01 -11.10 6.26
CA ARG A 289 3.76 -10.42 5.86
C ARG A 289 3.70 -8.97 6.31
N SER A 290 4.79 -8.43 6.86
CA SER A 290 4.86 -7.04 7.33
C SER A 290 4.52 -6.04 6.22
N TYR A 291 4.80 -6.37 4.96
CA TYR A 291 4.51 -5.54 3.80
C TYR A 291 3.02 -5.16 3.69
N LEU A 292 2.11 -5.99 4.23
CA LEU A 292 0.67 -5.72 4.23
C LEU A 292 0.30 -4.46 5.02
N ILE A 293 1.14 -4.03 5.97
CA ILE A 293 0.95 -2.79 6.73
C ILE A 293 0.85 -1.58 5.79
N ASN A 294 1.61 -1.57 4.69
CA ASN A 294 1.58 -0.48 3.71
C ASN A 294 0.18 -0.24 3.12
N HIS A 295 -0.59 -1.32 2.92
CA HIS A 295 -1.94 -1.27 2.35
C HIS A 295 -3.02 -0.90 3.39
N VAL A 296 -2.67 -0.90 4.67
CA VAL A 296 -3.62 -0.66 5.78
C VAL A 296 -3.35 0.66 6.51
N ALA A 297 -2.14 1.21 6.42
CA ALA A 297 -1.73 2.38 7.19
C ALA A 297 -2.30 3.72 6.67
N ASN A 298 -2.63 3.82 5.38
CA ASN A 298 -2.99 5.08 4.72
C ASN A 298 -4.15 5.86 5.39
N PRO A 299 -5.25 5.22 5.82
CA PRO A 299 -6.33 5.90 6.56
C PRO A 299 -5.85 6.61 7.84
N PHE A 300 -4.94 6.00 8.60
CA PHE A 300 -4.39 6.60 9.81
C PHE A 300 -3.49 7.79 9.50
N ILE A 301 -2.67 7.70 8.45
CA ILE A 301 -1.81 8.79 8.02
C ILE A 301 -2.67 10.01 7.63
N TYR A 302 -3.76 9.79 6.90
CA TYR A 302 -4.68 10.87 6.54
C TYR A 302 -5.47 11.39 7.74
N ALA A 303 -5.88 10.52 8.67
CA ALA A 303 -6.51 10.95 9.92
C ALA A 303 -5.60 11.87 10.74
N ILE A 304 -4.28 11.62 10.77
CA ILE A 304 -3.33 12.45 11.52
C ILE A 304 -3.07 13.79 10.80
N PHE A 305 -2.81 13.74 9.49
CA PHE A 305 -2.26 14.90 8.77
C PHE A 305 -3.25 15.66 7.89
N ASP A 306 -4.35 15.04 7.47
CA ASP A 306 -5.35 15.67 6.61
C ASP A 306 -6.58 16.14 7.42
N LYS A 307 -6.66 17.46 7.62
CA LYS A 307 -7.79 18.09 8.32
C LYS A 307 -9.12 17.87 7.58
N ARG A 308 -9.11 17.88 6.23
CA ARG A 308 -10.32 17.72 5.43
C ARG A 308 -10.83 16.29 5.53
N PHE A 309 -9.92 15.31 5.51
CA PHE A 309 -10.26 13.91 5.78
C PHE A 309 -10.97 13.77 7.13
N ARG A 310 -10.37 14.29 8.23
CA ARG A 310 -11.00 14.25 9.56
C ARG A 310 -12.38 14.88 9.62
N GLN A 311 -12.56 16.05 9.01
CA GLN A 311 -13.86 16.75 8.99
C GLN A 311 -14.92 15.92 8.27
N GLN A 312 -14.57 15.35 7.11
CA GLN A 312 -15.51 14.54 6.32
C GLN A 312 -15.80 13.19 7.00
N THR A 313 -14.80 12.54 7.60
CA THR A 313 -15.01 11.35 8.43
C THR A 313 -15.96 11.64 9.60
N ALA A 314 -15.75 12.75 10.31
CA ALA A 314 -16.64 13.15 11.41
C ALA A 314 -18.08 13.42 10.94
N ASN A 315 -18.25 14.07 9.78
CA ASN A 315 -19.59 14.30 9.20
C ASN A 315 -20.29 12.98 8.86
N ILE A 316 -19.59 12.03 8.24
CA ILE A 316 -20.14 10.69 7.92
C ILE A 316 -20.53 9.94 9.20
N LEU A 317 -19.66 9.93 10.21
CA LEU A 317 -19.92 9.25 11.49
C LEU A 317 -21.03 9.90 12.33
N THR A 318 -21.30 11.20 12.11
CA THR A 318 -22.36 11.94 12.80
C THR A 318 -23.62 12.11 11.95
N CYS A 319 -23.73 11.38 10.84
CA CYS A 319 -24.85 11.44 9.89
C CYS A 319 -25.18 12.85 9.38
N LYS A 320 -24.18 13.74 9.30
CA LYS A 320 -24.31 15.07 8.68
C LYS A 320 -24.03 14.96 7.18
N THR A 321 -24.74 15.74 6.37
CA THR A 321 -24.56 15.79 4.92
C THR A 321 -23.10 16.08 4.56
N ILE A 322 -22.57 15.33 3.59
CA ILE A 322 -21.21 15.54 3.04
C ILE A 322 -21.20 16.91 2.35
N ASP A 323 -20.47 17.87 2.92
CA ASP A 323 -20.41 19.24 2.41
C ASP A 323 -19.59 19.33 1.11
N THR A 324 -20.28 19.27 -0.03
CA THR A 324 -19.68 19.22 -1.38
C THR A 324 -19.27 20.58 -1.94
N ASP A 325 -19.59 21.72 -1.31
CA ASP A 325 -19.70 22.98 -2.05
C ASP A 325 -18.60 24.04 -1.83
N HIS A 326 -17.55 23.77 -1.05
CA HIS A 326 -16.57 24.82 -0.71
C HIS A 326 -15.40 25.05 -1.70
N ASP A 327 -15.32 24.33 -2.84
CA ASP A 327 -14.26 24.51 -3.87
C ASP A 327 -14.67 25.48 -5.02
N LYS A 328 -15.80 26.19 -4.91
CA LYS A 328 -16.10 27.33 -5.79
C LYS A 328 -15.27 28.53 -5.35
N ARG A 329 -14.26 28.89 -6.16
CA ARG A 329 -13.56 30.18 -6.09
C ARG A 329 -14.62 31.30 -6.27
N PRO A 330 -14.59 32.42 -5.53
CA PRO A 330 -15.46 33.55 -5.86
C PRO A 330 -15.10 34.01 -7.26
N SER A 331 -16.05 33.95 -8.19
CA SER A 331 -15.99 34.67 -9.45
C SER A 331 -15.90 36.15 -9.13
N GLU A 332 -14.83 36.80 -9.58
CA GLU A 332 -14.73 38.25 -9.67
C GLU A 332 -15.99 38.75 -10.37
N THR A 333 -16.86 39.42 -9.63
CA THR A 333 -18.02 40.11 -10.22
C THR A 333 -17.47 41.30 -10.99
N GLU A 334 -17.77 41.30 -12.28
CA GLU A 334 -17.40 42.27 -13.29
C GLU A 334 -17.68 43.71 -12.84
N ASN A 335 -16.70 44.57 -13.14
CA ASN A 335 -16.83 46.02 -13.13
C ASN A 335 -18.04 46.46 -13.97
N SER A 336 -19.03 47.06 -13.34
CA SER A 336 -20.03 47.86 -14.04
C SER A 336 -19.38 49.18 -14.48
N THR A 337 -19.00 49.26 -15.75
CA THR A 337 -18.60 50.49 -16.41
C THR A 337 -19.81 51.43 -16.49
N GLN A 338 -19.81 52.50 -15.70
CA GLN A 338 -20.71 53.64 -15.88
C GLN A 338 -20.43 54.29 -17.25
N LYS A 339 -21.42 54.25 -18.14
CA LYS A 339 -21.46 55.08 -19.36
C LYS A 339 -22.00 56.47 -18.98
N PRO A 340 -21.41 57.58 -19.47
CA PRO A 340 -21.97 58.90 -19.24
C PRO A 340 -23.17 59.15 -20.16
N SER A 341 -24.25 59.70 -19.59
CA SER A 341 -25.43 60.18 -20.29
C SER A 341 -25.11 61.48 -21.04
N THR A 342 -25.09 61.43 -22.37
CA THR A 342 -25.22 62.61 -23.24
C THR A 342 -26.68 63.06 -23.24
N SER A 343 -26.95 64.23 -22.67
CA SER A 343 -28.18 64.99 -22.92
C SER A 343 -28.00 65.78 -24.21
N THR A 344 -28.82 65.50 -25.21
CA THR A 344 -28.97 66.34 -26.40
C THR A 344 -30.38 66.92 -26.37
N THR A 345 -30.43 68.23 -26.18
CA THR A 345 -31.56 69.12 -26.43
C THR A 345 -31.97 69.07 -27.91
N VAL A 346 -33.27 69.22 -28.21
CA VAL A 346 -33.86 70.14 -29.21
C VAL A 346 -35.20 69.58 -29.75
N MET A 347 -36.17 70.51 -29.77
CA MET A 347 -37.52 70.54 -30.38
C MET A 347 -38.65 69.79 -29.68
#